data_AF-A0A973PYL4-F1
#
_entry.id   AF-A0A973PYL4-F1
#
_cell.length_a   1.000
_cell.length_b   1.000
_cell.length_c   1.000
_cell.angle_alpha   90.00
_cell.angle_beta   90.00
_cell.angle_gamma   90.00
#
_symmetry.space_group_name_H-M   'P 1'
#
loop_
_entity.id
_entity.type
_entity.pdbx_description
1 polymer ?
#
loop_
_entity_poly.entity_id
_entity_poly.type
_entity_poly.pdbx_seq_one_letter_code
_entity_poly.pdbx_strand_id
1 'polypeptide(L)'
;RRSQGLPAVSLAWGLWSQASGMTGHLGDAGLARLARSGLLGLSTAEGLALFDAALDADEALLVPGRLDHAALRAQAAAGELSPMLQGLVRQPRRAAAAPAEVQDGLLQRLGRMTERERRKEVLDLVRSAAATVLGHAAKDAVGAAQAFKELGFDSLAAVELRNRLARAAGTRLPATLVFDHPTPEALARHLLAELLPPAAADTPGEAAPAAPEPVADPGPDTGPASAIAEMDVDELIERALGGGRI
;
A
#
# COMPACT_ATOMS: atom_id res chain seq x y z
N ARG A 1 -23.17 -10.69 -24.31
CA ARG A 1 -23.33 -9.44 -25.11
C ARG A 1 -22.22 -9.28 -26.14
N ARG A 2 -20.94 -9.13 -25.76
CA ARG A 2 -19.81 -9.14 -26.74
C ARG A 2 -19.72 -10.45 -27.54
N SER A 3 -19.93 -11.59 -26.90
CA SER A 3 -20.06 -12.91 -27.57
C SER A 3 -21.26 -13.02 -28.52
N GLN A 4 -22.15 -12.03 -28.52
CA GLN A 4 -23.32 -11.94 -29.40
C GLN A 4 -23.21 -10.76 -30.40
N GLY A 5 -22.04 -10.12 -30.51
CA GLY A 5 -21.81 -9.00 -31.43
C GLY A 5 -22.55 -7.70 -31.08
N LEU A 6 -23.09 -7.58 -29.86
CA LEU A 6 -23.84 -6.40 -29.45
C LEU A 6 -22.93 -5.36 -28.76
N PRO A 7 -23.06 -4.06 -29.11
CA PRO A 7 -22.30 -3.01 -28.45
C PRO A 7 -22.69 -2.94 -26.96
N ALA A 8 -21.69 -2.89 -26.10
CA ALA A 8 -21.86 -2.72 -24.67
C ALA A 8 -20.63 -2.00 -24.11
N VAL A 9 -20.87 -0.86 -23.46
CA VAL A 9 -19.86 -0.14 -22.69
C VAL A 9 -20.15 -0.32 -21.21
N SER A 10 -19.11 -0.55 -20.42
CA SER A 10 -19.14 -0.60 -18.97
C SER A 10 -18.32 0.56 -18.41
N LEU A 11 -18.87 1.30 -17.44
CA LEU A 11 -18.22 2.46 -16.85
C LEU A 11 -17.99 2.23 -15.36
N ALA A 12 -16.72 2.15 -14.97
CA ALA A 12 -16.32 2.09 -13.57
C ALA A 12 -16.14 3.52 -13.04
N TRP A 13 -17.21 4.07 -12.47
CA TRP A 13 -17.21 5.44 -11.98
C TRP A 13 -16.38 5.62 -10.71
N GLY A 14 -15.58 6.69 -10.70
CA GLY A 14 -14.88 7.17 -9.50
C GLY A 14 -15.75 8.07 -8.60
N LEU A 15 -15.08 8.87 -7.77
CA LEU A 15 -15.70 9.80 -6.82
C LEU A 15 -16.49 10.91 -7.54
N TRP A 16 -17.69 11.22 -7.05
CA TRP A 16 -18.47 12.39 -7.44
C TRP A 16 -18.36 13.48 -6.37
N SER A 17 -18.31 14.75 -6.80
CA SER A 17 -18.14 15.91 -5.92
C SER A 17 -19.43 16.28 -5.17
N GLN A 18 -20.59 15.89 -5.69
CA GLN A 18 -21.83 16.03 -4.94
C GLN A 18 -21.86 15.00 -3.83
N ALA A 19 -22.00 15.48 -2.60
CA ALA A 19 -22.18 14.64 -1.42
C ALA A 19 -23.59 14.01 -1.45
N SER A 20 -23.78 12.99 -2.28
CA SER A 20 -24.97 12.14 -2.24
C SER A 20 -24.57 10.68 -2.39
N GLY A 21 -25.21 9.82 -1.60
CA GLY A 21 -24.96 8.37 -1.62
C GLY A 21 -23.59 7.96 -1.05
N MET A 22 -22.78 7.29 -1.87
CA MET A 22 -21.62 6.49 -1.43
C MET A 22 -20.50 7.28 -0.76
N THR A 23 -20.39 8.59 -1.00
CA THR A 23 -19.26 9.41 -0.51
C THR A 23 -19.69 10.55 0.41
N GLY A 24 -20.99 10.61 0.74
CA GLY A 24 -21.53 11.61 1.67
C GLY A 24 -21.04 11.49 3.12
N HIS A 25 -20.40 10.36 3.46
CA HIS A 25 -19.79 10.13 4.77
C HIS A 25 -18.32 10.62 4.85
N LEU A 26 -17.71 11.01 3.73
CA LEU A 26 -16.36 11.56 3.71
C LEU A 26 -16.41 13.03 4.09
N GLY A 27 -15.94 13.36 5.30
CA GLY A 27 -15.70 14.74 5.69
C GLY A 27 -14.53 15.37 4.91
N ASP A 28 -14.29 16.66 5.12
CA ASP A 28 -13.29 17.46 4.39
C ASP A 28 -11.88 16.83 4.39
N ALA A 29 -11.48 16.18 5.50
CA ALA A 29 -10.21 15.48 5.60
C ALA A 29 -10.12 14.25 4.67
N GLY A 30 -11.23 13.53 4.49
CA GLY A 30 -11.33 12.39 3.57
C GLY A 30 -11.23 12.83 2.11
N LEU A 31 -11.90 13.93 1.75
CA LEU A 31 -11.83 14.53 0.43
C LEU A 31 -10.44 15.10 0.13
N ALA A 32 -9.82 15.79 1.09
CA ALA A 32 -8.45 16.30 0.94
C ALA A 32 -7.42 15.17 0.76
N ARG A 33 -7.62 14.03 1.44
CA ARG A 33 -6.78 12.84 1.27
C ARG A 33 -6.94 12.19 -0.10
N LEU A 34 -8.15 12.12 -0.63
CA LEU A 34 -8.39 11.63 -1.99
C LEU A 34 -7.81 12.58 -3.05
N ALA A 35 -7.95 13.89 -2.89
CA ALA A 35 -7.29 14.84 -3.78
C ALA A 35 -5.76 14.67 -3.77
N ARG A 36 -5.16 14.37 -2.60
CA ARG A 36 -3.72 14.05 -2.49
C ARG A 36 -3.32 12.77 -3.22
N SER A 37 -4.24 11.82 -3.49
CA SER A 37 -3.94 10.65 -4.31
C SER A 37 -3.94 10.94 -5.81
N GLY A 38 -4.27 12.18 -6.20
CA GLY A 38 -4.32 12.63 -7.58
C GLY A 38 -5.67 12.40 -8.25
N LEU A 39 -6.66 11.90 -7.51
CA LEU A 39 -8.04 11.71 -7.97
C LEU A 39 -8.94 12.82 -7.41
N LEU A 40 -9.62 13.52 -8.31
CA LEU A 40 -10.57 14.57 -7.96
C LEU A 40 -12.01 14.07 -8.09
N GLY A 41 -12.90 14.63 -7.29
CA GLY A 41 -14.33 14.40 -7.44
C GLY A 41 -14.83 14.99 -8.76
N LEU A 42 -15.64 14.22 -9.48
CA LEU A 42 -16.34 14.63 -10.69
C LEU A 42 -17.59 15.43 -10.31
N SER A 43 -17.73 16.64 -10.86
CA SER A 43 -19.02 17.31 -10.85
C SER A 43 -20.04 16.57 -11.73
N THR A 44 -21.33 16.78 -11.48
CA THR A 44 -22.39 16.17 -12.30
C THR A 44 -22.25 16.50 -13.78
N ALA A 45 -21.87 17.74 -14.10
CA ALA A 45 -21.63 18.17 -15.47
C ALA A 45 -20.44 17.43 -16.12
N GLU A 46 -19.33 17.28 -15.40
CA GLU A 46 -18.16 16.52 -15.88
C GLU A 46 -18.48 15.03 -16.04
N GLY A 47 -19.24 14.45 -15.10
CA GLY A 47 -19.67 13.06 -15.16
C GLY A 47 -20.54 12.76 -16.38
N LEU A 48 -21.52 13.62 -16.66
CA LEU A 48 -22.37 13.47 -17.86
C LEU A 48 -21.57 13.66 -19.16
N ALA A 49 -20.65 14.64 -19.20
CA ALA A 49 -19.80 14.82 -20.37
C ALA A 49 -18.90 13.60 -20.64
N LEU A 50 -18.39 12.94 -19.59
CA LEU A 50 -17.62 11.70 -19.71
C LEU A 50 -18.49 10.50 -20.10
N PHE A 51 -19.76 10.48 -19.67
CA PHE A 51 -20.71 9.45 -20.09
C PHE A 51 -20.96 9.54 -21.60
N ASP A 52 -21.23 10.74 -22.12
CA ASP A 52 -21.43 10.97 -23.55
C ASP A 52 -20.17 10.57 -24.35
N ALA A 53 -18.98 11.01 -23.91
CA ALA A 53 -17.72 10.64 -24.55
C ALA A 53 -17.46 9.13 -24.54
N ALA A 54 -17.92 8.42 -23.51
CA ALA A 54 -17.75 6.98 -23.41
C ALA A 54 -18.66 6.19 -24.36
N LEU A 55 -19.79 6.75 -24.78
CA LEU A 55 -20.66 6.13 -25.78
C LEU A 55 -20.05 6.15 -27.18
N ASP A 56 -19.18 7.12 -27.46
CA ASP A 56 -18.46 7.26 -28.73
C ASP A 56 -17.13 6.50 -28.77
N ALA A 57 -16.70 5.92 -27.64
CA ALA A 57 -15.45 5.19 -27.52
C ALA A 57 -15.63 3.69 -27.86
N ASP A 58 -14.69 3.11 -28.61
CA ASP A 58 -14.73 1.69 -29.02
C ASP A 58 -14.15 0.73 -27.95
N GLU A 59 -14.27 1.10 -26.68
CA GLU A 59 -13.73 0.34 -25.55
C GLU A 59 -14.84 -0.32 -24.74
N ALA A 60 -14.65 -1.57 -24.30
CA ALA A 60 -15.67 -2.26 -23.50
C ALA A 60 -15.77 -1.78 -22.06
N LEU A 61 -14.64 -1.33 -21.49
CA LEU A 61 -14.55 -0.91 -20.11
C LEU A 61 -13.76 0.38 -20.04
N LEU A 62 -14.41 1.42 -19.53
CA LEU A 62 -13.80 2.71 -19.30
C LEU A 62 -13.89 3.05 -17.81
N VAL A 63 -12.92 3.83 -17.35
CA VAL A 63 -12.85 4.35 -15.98
C VAL A 63 -12.93 5.87 -16.06
N PRO A 64 -14.13 6.46 -16.06
CA PRO A 64 -14.27 7.91 -16.04
C PRO A 64 -13.73 8.47 -14.73
N GLY A 65 -12.79 9.40 -14.82
CA GLY A 65 -12.16 10.00 -13.66
C GLY A 65 -11.51 11.34 -13.96
N ARG A 66 -11.47 12.20 -12.95
CA ARG A 66 -10.79 13.49 -13.03
C ARG A 66 -9.46 13.40 -12.30
N LEU A 67 -8.39 13.71 -13.02
CA LEU A 67 -7.02 13.60 -12.50
C LEU A 67 -6.46 14.99 -12.18
N ASP A 68 -5.86 15.11 -11.00
CA ASP A 68 -4.99 16.25 -10.69
C ASP A 68 -3.59 15.96 -11.24
N HIS A 69 -3.35 16.34 -12.49
CA HIS A 69 -2.05 16.16 -13.13
C HIS A 69 -0.91 16.89 -12.39
N ALA A 70 -1.18 17.97 -11.65
CA ALA A 70 -0.15 18.66 -10.87
C ALA A 70 0.24 17.83 -9.64
N ALA A 71 -0.74 17.30 -8.91
CA ALA A 71 -0.50 16.38 -7.80
C ALA A 71 0.20 15.10 -8.25
N LEU A 72 -0.23 14.48 -9.35
CA LEU A 72 0.42 13.28 -9.90
C LEU A 72 1.88 13.55 -10.32
N ARG A 73 2.17 14.73 -10.91
CA ARG A 73 3.55 15.13 -11.23
C ARG A 73 4.39 15.35 -9.97
N ALA A 74 3.83 15.98 -8.94
CA ALA A 74 4.51 16.20 -7.67
C ALA A 74 4.83 14.86 -6.97
N GLN A 75 3.87 13.95 -6.92
CA GLN A 75 4.07 12.59 -6.41
C GLN A 75 5.14 11.85 -7.19
N ALA A 76 5.11 11.93 -8.52
CA ALA A 76 6.07 11.23 -9.35
C ALA A 76 7.49 11.85 -9.20
N ALA A 77 7.60 13.17 -9.07
CA ALA A 77 8.86 13.84 -8.73
C ALA A 77 9.38 13.46 -7.34
N ALA A 78 8.49 13.17 -6.39
CA ALA A 78 8.81 12.63 -5.06
C ALA A 78 9.04 11.11 -5.06
N GLY A 79 8.90 10.43 -6.21
CA GLY A 79 8.97 8.97 -6.31
C GLY A 79 7.82 8.24 -5.60
N GLU A 80 6.74 8.94 -5.24
CA GLU A 80 5.59 8.42 -4.51
C GLU A 80 4.50 7.83 -5.42
N LEU A 81 4.52 8.15 -6.73
CA LEU A 81 3.47 7.75 -7.66
C LEU A 81 3.48 6.23 -7.96
N SER A 82 2.29 5.61 -7.93
CA SER A 82 2.10 4.21 -8.29
C SER A 82 2.59 3.92 -9.72
N PRO A 83 3.28 2.78 -9.97
CA PRO A 83 3.73 2.39 -11.32
C PRO A 83 2.62 2.42 -12.37
N MET A 84 1.38 2.05 -12.00
CA MET A 84 0.23 2.06 -12.90
C MET A 84 -0.14 3.47 -13.39
N LEU A 85 0.20 4.52 -12.64
CA LEU A 85 -0.15 5.91 -12.95
C LEU A 85 1.00 6.68 -13.61
N GLN A 86 2.21 6.10 -13.68
CA GLN A 86 3.38 6.78 -14.25
C GLN A 86 3.20 7.15 -15.72
N GLY A 87 2.44 6.35 -16.48
CA GLY A 87 2.12 6.63 -17.88
C GLY A 87 1.23 7.87 -18.09
N LEU A 88 0.56 8.35 -17.03
CA LEU A 88 -0.35 9.50 -17.09
C LEU A 88 0.38 10.84 -16.93
N VAL A 89 1.65 10.83 -16.54
CA VAL A 89 2.47 12.04 -16.34
C VAL A 89 3.80 11.93 -17.07
N ARG A 90 4.10 12.92 -17.90
CA ARG A 90 5.40 12.98 -18.58
C ARG A 90 6.47 13.43 -17.57
N GLN A 91 7.34 12.49 -17.19
CA GLN A 91 8.44 12.73 -16.26
C GLN A 91 9.74 13.06 -17.02
N PRO A 92 10.43 14.17 -16.72
CA PRO A 92 11.86 14.24 -17.03
C PRO A 92 12.58 13.16 -16.21
N ARG A 93 13.42 12.33 -16.85
CA ARG A 93 14.24 11.33 -16.16
C ARG A 93 15.15 12.04 -15.16
N ARG A 94 14.73 12.12 -13.91
CA ARG A 94 15.61 12.42 -12.79
C ARG A 94 16.03 11.07 -12.22
N ALA A 95 17.33 10.82 -12.16
CA ALA A 95 17.83 9.65 -11.46
C ALA A 95 17.44 9.80 -9.98
N ALA A 96 16.44 9.02 -9.53
CA ALA A 96 16.19 8.86 -8.11
C ALA A 96 17.41 8.16 -7.51
N ALA A 97 17.84 8.58 -6.32
CA ALA A 97 18.92 7.92 -5.59
C ALA A 97 18.56 6.43 -5.39
N ALA A 98 19.54 5.55 -5.56
CA ALA A 98 19.30 4.12 -5.37
C ALA A 98 18.93 3.86 -3.89
N PRO A 99 18.05 2.88 -3.58
CA PRO A 99 17.66 2.58 -2.19
C PRO A 99 18.86 2.38 -1.26
N ALA A 100 19.94 1.75 -1.77
CA ALA A 100 21.19 1.58 -1.04
C ALA A 100 21.87 2.91 -0.66
N GLU A 101 21.94 3.89 -1.56
CA GLU A 101 22.54 5.20 -1.29
C GLU A 101 21.74 5.97 -0.23
N VAL A 102 20.40 5.86 -0.26
CA VAL A 102 19.52 6.47 0.75
C VAL A 102 19.73 5.82 2.11
N GLN A 103 19.78 4.49 2.14
CA GLN A 103 20.03 3.73 3.36
C GLN A 103 21.41 4.08 3.95
N ASP A 104 22.47 4.07 3.14
CA ASP A 104 23.83 4.40 3.56
C ASP A 104 23.93 5.82 4.14
N GLY A 105 23.28 6.80 3.51
CA GLY A 105 23.21 8.18 4.02
C GLY A 105 22.49 8.29 5.37
N LEU A 106 21.42 7.51 5.58
CA LEU A 106 20.73 7.42 6.86
C LEU A 106 21.59 6.73 7.93
N LEU A 107 22.22 5.59 7.60
CA LEU A 107 23.10 4.86 8.51
C LEU A 107 24.30 5.70 8.93
N GLN A 108 24.91 6.45 8.01
CA GLN A 108 26.03 7.32 8.32
C GLN A 108 25.65 8.47 9.28
N ARG A 109 24.43 9.02 9.14
CA ARG A 109 23.88 10.01 10.07
C ARG A 109 23.63 9.39 11.45
N LEU A 110 22.93 8.26 11.51
CA LEU A 110 22.62 7.57 12.77
C LEU A 110 23.90 7.11 13.49
N GLY A 111 24.91 6.64 12.76
CA GLY A 111 26.18 6.19 13.32
C GLY A 111 26.93 7.25 14.14
N ARG A 112 26.73 8.53 13.82
CA ARG A 112 27.35 9.68 14.53
C ARG A 112 26.56 10.15 15.75
N MET A 113 25.36 9.60 15.97
CA MET A 113 24.45 9.98 17.06
C MET A 113 24.57 9.02 18.25
N THR A 114 24.26 9.52 19.45
CA THR A 114 24.04 8.67 20.63
C THR A 114 22.76 7.84 20.48
N GLU A 115 22.61 6.78 21.27
CA GLU A 115 21.41 5.93 21.26
C GLU A 115 20.11 6.72 21.47
N ARG A 116 20.13 7.71 22.37
CA ARG A 116 18.97 8.58 22.62
C ARG A 116 18.64 9.45 21.41
N GLU A 117 19.65 9.99 20.74
CA GLU A 117 19.48 10.81 19.54
C GLU A 117 19.00 9.98 18.35
N ARG A 118 19.54 8.77 18.15
CA ARG A 118 19.08 7.83 17.12
C ARG A 118 17.59 7.51 17.27
N ARG A 119 17.15 7.18 18.49
CA ARG A 119 15.74 6.92 18.78
C ARG A 119 14.86 8.12 18.46
N LYS A 120 15.30 9.32 18.84
CA LYS A 120 14.58 10.56 18.56
C LYS A 120 14.49 10.84 17.05
N GLU A 121 15.58 10.67 16.32
CA GLU A 121 15.66 10.92 14.88
C GLU A 121 14.72 9.99 14.10
N VAL A 122 14.73 8.68 14.42
CA VAL A 122 13.84 7.71 13.77
C VAL A 122 12.38 7.93 14.17
N LEU A 123 12.11 8.30 15.42
CA LEU A 123 10.77 8.68 15.85
C LEU A 123 10.26 9.91 15.09
N ASP A 124 11.11 10.92 14.93
CA ASP A 124 10.78 12.13 14.18
C ASP A 124 10.50 11.82 12.70
N LEU A 125 11.25 10.90 12.10
CA LEU A 125 10.99 10.41 10.75
C LEU A 125 9.59 9.77 10.65
N VAL A 126 9.25 8.87 11.56
CA VAL A 126 7.94 8.19 11.60
C VAL A 126 6.81 9.19 11.78
N ARG A 127 6.93 10.10 12.75
CA ARG A 127 5.89 11.11 13.02
C ARG A 127 5.71 12.08 11.85
N SER A 128 6.79 12.44 11.15
CA SER A 128 6.73 13.31 9.97
C SER A 128 6.04 12.61 8.79
N ALA A 129 6.36 11.34 8.55
CA ALA A 129 5.69 10.54 7.53
C ALA A 129 4.19 10.37 7.85
N ALA A 130 3.86 10.06 9.11
CA ALA A 130 2.47 9.92 9.55
C ALA A 130 1.68 11.23 9.44
N ALA A 131 2.27 12.36 9.86
CA ALA A 131 1.65 13.68 9.72
C ALA A 131 1.32 13.98 8.25
N THR A 132 2.23 13.67 7.33
CA THR A 132 2.01 13.89 5.90
C THR A 132 0.85 13.06 5.35
N VAL A 133 0.74 11.78 5.74
CA VAL A 133 -0.37 10.90 5.34
C VAL A 133 -1.71 11.45 5.83
N LEU A 134 -1.77 11.84 7.10
CA LEU A 134 -2.97 12.41 7.72
C LEU A 134 -3.30 13.83 7.24
N GLY A 135 -2.36 14.52 6.58
CA GLY A 135 -2.53 15.89 6.11
C GLY A 135 -2.27 16.95 7.19
N HIS A 136 -1.51 16.61 8.22
CA HIS A 136 -1.05 17.56 9.23
C HIS A 136 0.23 18.27 8.78
N ALA A 137 0.33 19.56 9.10
CA ALA A 137 1.49 20.38 8.74
C ALA A 137 2.75 20.08 9.59
N ALA A 138 2.58 19.52 10.78
CA ALA A 138 3.66 19.27 11.72
C ALA A 138 3.62 17.85 12.29
N LYS A 139 4.79 17.25 12.45
CA LYS A 139 4.97 15.94 13.11
C LYS A 139 4.42 15.91 14.54
N ASP A 140 4.36 17.06 15.21
CA ASP A 140 3.91 17.16 16.60
C ASP A 140 2.41 16.97 16.76
N ALA A 141 1.64 17.07 15.67
CA ALA A 141 0.23 16.69 15.66
C ALA A 141 0.01 15.17 15.83
N VAL A 142 1.05 14.35 15.62
CA VAL A 142 1.00 12.90 15.77
C VAL A 142 1.59 12.52 17.13
N GLY A 143 0.77 12.02 18.06
CA GLY A 143 1.24 11.58 19.38
C GLY A 143 2.20 10.38 19.28
N ALA A 144 3.36 10.45 19.93
CA ALA A 144 4.39 9.40 19.83
C ALA A 144 3.92 8.02 20.32
N ALA A 145 3.09 8.00 21.37
CA ALA A 145 2.52 6.79 21.96
C ALA A 145 1.05 6.54 21.54
N GLN A 146 0.47 7.43 20.71
CA GLN A 146 -0.92 7.30 20.30
C GLN A 146 -1.04 6.21 19.22
N ALA A 147 -2.08 5.39 19.31
CA ALA A 147 -2.29 4.33 18.33
C ALA A 147 -2.64 4.93 16.96
N PHE A 148 -2.07 4.37 15.88
CA PHE A 148 -2.37 4.80 14.52
C PHE A 148 -3.87 4.74 14.22
N LYS A 149 -4.58 3.73 14.73
CA LYS A 149 -6.03 3.59 14.59
C LYS A 149 -6.80 4.77 15.21
N GLU A 150 -6.36 5.27 16.37
CA GLU A 150 -6.95 6.44 17.04
C GLU A 150 -6.65 7.74 16.30
N LEU A 151 -5.54 7.79 15.58
CA LEU A 151 -5.15 8.90 14.71
C LEU A 151 -5.89 8.89 13.35
N GLY A 152 -6.75 7.90 13.10
CA GLY A 152 -7.52 7.79 11.86
C GLY A 152 -6.80 7.04 10.73
N PHE A 153 -5.80 6.20 11.04
CA PHE A 153 -5.23 5.30 10.04
C PHE A 153 -6.20 4.18 9.68
N ASP A 154 -6.42 4.03 8.37
CA ASP A 154 -7.08 2.91 7.73
C ASP A 154 -6.08 2.08 6.89
N SER A 155 -6.57 1.06 6.18
CA SER A 155 -5.74 0.18 5.35
C SER A 155 -4.95 0.94 4.27
N LEU A 156 -5.53 2.00 3.69
CA LEU A 156 -4.87 2.79 2.65
C LEU A 156 -3.78 3.68 3.28
N ALA A 157 -4.09 4.37 4.37
CA ALA A 157 -3.14 5.18 5.12
C ALA A 157 -1.94 4.35 5.62
N ALA A 158 -2.18 3.10 6.04
CA ALA A 158 -1.12 2.18 6.46
C ALA A 158 -0.15 1.86 5.31
N VAL A 159 -0.67 1.58 4.11
CA VAL A 159 0.15 1.32 2.91
C VAL A 159 0.92 2.58 2.49
N GLU A 160 0.30 3.76 2.54
CA GLU A 160 0.97 5.03 2.24
C GLU A 160 2.12 5.31 3.21
N LEU A 161 1.89 5.15 4.52
CA LEU A 161 2.94 5.32 5.53
C LEU A 161 4.08 4.34 5.32
N ARG A 162 3.77 3.06 5.08
CA ARG A 162 4.78 2.03 4.78
C ARG A 162 5.62 2.41 3.57
N ASN A 163 4.99 2.88 2.49
CA ASN A 163 5.70 3.27 1.27
C ASN A 163 6.59 4.50 1.49
N ARG A 164 6.11 5.50 2.24
CA ARG A 164 6.90 6.68 2.61
C ARG A 164 8.11 6.30 3.45
N LEU A 165 7.94 5.45 4.46
CA LEU A 165 9.02 4.99 5.33
C LEU A 165 10.05 4.14 4.59
N ALA A 166 9.59 3.21 3.74
CA ALA A 166 10.48 2.38 2.92
C ALA A 166 11.40 3.23 2.04
N ARG A 167 10.86 4.29 1.43
CA ARG A 167 11.65 5.25 0.64
C ARG A 167 12.62 6.04 1.50
N ALA A 168 12.16 6.59 2.63
CA ALA A 168 13.00 7.42 3.49
C ALA A 168 14.12 6.65 4.21
N ALA A 169 13.89 5.37 4.50
CA ALA A 169 14.85 4.48 5.13
C ALA A 169 15.74 3.74 4.12
N GLY A 170 15.36 3.73 2.83
CA GLY A 170 16.03 2.93 1.80
C GLY A 170 15.84 1.42 1.98
N THR A 171 14.85 0.99 2.77
CA THR A 171 14.61 -0.42 3.11
C THR A 171 13.28 -0.94 2.58
N ARG A 172 13.15 -2.27 2.46
CA ARG A 172 11.86 -2.90 2.21
C ARG A 172 11.15 -3.11 3.55
N LEU A 173 9.89 -2.70 3.62
CA LEU A 173 9.07 -2.85 4.81
C LEU A 173 7.84 -3.73 4.50
N PRO A 174 7.47 -4.67 5.40
CA PRO A 174 6.27 -5.49 5.23
C PRO A 174 5.00 -4.63 5.23
N ALA A 175 3.94 -5.13 4.59
CA ALA A 175 2.65 -4.43 4.54
C ALA A 175 1.92 -4.41 5.90
N THR A 176 2.25 -5.34 6.80
CA THR A 176 1.65 -5.49 8.13
C THR A 176 2.26 -4.59 9.20
N LEU A 177 3.36 -3.89 8.88
CA LEU A 177 4.20 -3.11 9.78
C LEU A 177 3.43 -2.18 10.75
N VAL A 178 2.39 -1.50 10.26
CA VAL A 178 1.57 -0.58 11.06
C VAL A 178 0.66 -1.33 12.05
N PHE A 179 0.25 -2.56 11.72
CA PHE A 179 -0.52 -3.42 12.61
C PHE A 179 0.37 -4.12 13.64
N ASP A 180 1.56 -4.55 13.22
CA ASP A 180 2.56 -5.18 14.10
C ASP A 180 3.15 -4.17 15.10
N HIS A 181 3.21 -2.89 14.69
CA HIS A 181 3.73 -1.78 15.49
C HIS A 181 2.72 -0.63 15.51
N PRO A 182 1.69 -0.70 16.39
CA PRO A 182 0.51 0.16 16.31
C PRO A 182 0.73 1.60 16.77
N THR A 183 1.93 1.97 17.25
CA THR A 183 2.26 3.34 17.67
C THR A 183 3.51 3.84 16.94
N PRO A 184 3.65 5.17 16.73
CA PRO A 184 4.86 5.74 16.15
C PRO A 184 6.15 5.34 16.88
N GLU A 185 6.11 5.26 18.22
CA GLU A 185 7.26 4.83 19.03
C GLU A 185 7.61 3.36 18.83
N ALA A 186 6.62 2.45 18.82
CA ALA A 186 6.85 1.04 18.57
C ALA A 186 7.45 0.83 17.17
N LEU A 187 6.90 1.56 16.19
CA LEU A 187 7.35 1.49 14.81
C LEU A 187 8.78 2.04 14.62
N ALA A 188 9.09 3.16 15.28
CA ALA A 188 10.43 3.73 15.26
C ALA A 188 11.47 2.80 15.88
N ARG A 189 11.10 2.08 16.95
CA ARG A 189 11.97 1.08 17.59
C ARG A 189 12.27 -0.08 16.66
N HIS A 190 11.25 -0.60 15.98
CA HIS A 190 11.43 -1.67 14.99
C HIS A 190 12.30 -1.22 13.82
N LEU A 191 12.02 -0.05 13.24
CA LEU A 191 12.85 0.53 12.17
C LEU A 191 14.32 0.71 12.58
N LEU A 192 14.56 1.15 13.81
CA LEU A 192 15.92 1.32 14.31
C LEU A 192 16.65 -0.03 14.44
N ALA A 193 15.95 -1.08 14.88
CA ALA A 193 16.51 -2.43 14.98
C ALA A 193 16.82 -3.05 13.60
N GLU A 194 15.99 -2.78 12.59
CA GLU A 194 16.22 -3.18 11.20
C GLU A 194 17.41 -2.44 10.56
N LEU A 195 17.56 -1.14 10.87
CA LEU A 195 18.64 -0.31 10.32
C LEU A 195 19.98 -0.56 10.99
N LEU A 196 19.97 -0.78 12.31
CA LEU A 196 21.16 -1.05 13.11
C LEU A 196 20.97 -2.39 13.81
N PRO A 197 21.05 -3.52 13.07
CA PRO A 197 21.07 -4.82 13.71
C PRO A 197 22.21 -4.82 14.73
N PRO A 198 21.99 -5.34 15.96
CA PRO A 198 23.10 -5.53 16.88
C PRO A 198 24.17 -6.30 16.12
N ALA A 199 25.41 -5.80 16.15
CA ALA A 199 26.54 -6.50 15.53
C ALA A 199 26.43 -7.95 15.97
N ALA A 200 26.18 -8.84 15.01
CA ALA A 200 26.03 -10.25 15.30
C ALA A 200 27.27 -10.63 16.11
N ALA A 201 27.07 -10.98 17.38
CA ALA A 201 28.07 -11.75 18.07
C ALA A 201 28.26 -12.98 17.20
N ASP A 202 29.45 -13.12 16.61
CA ASP A 202 29.87 -14.30 15.86
C ASP A 202 29.44 -15.52 16.65
N THR A 203 28.34 -16.13 16.22
CA THR A 203 27.92 -17.44 16.70
C THR A 203 28.50 -18.40 15.67
N PRO A 204 29.49 -19.24 16.05
CA PRO A 204 30.13 -20.15 15.11
C PRO A 204 29.09 -21.01 14.40
N GLY A 205 29.24 -21.12 13.08
CA GLY A 205 28.25 -21.68 12.17
C GLY A 205 27.75 -23.07 12.55
N GLU A 206 26.44 -23.22 12.53
CA GLU A 206 25.80 -24.52 12.44
C GLU A 206 25.64 -24.87 10.96
N ALA A 207 26.41 -25.86 10.55
CA ALA A 207 26.49 -26.36 9.19
C ALA A 207 25.13 -26.88 8.70
N ALA A 208 24.77 -26.49 7.48
CA ALA A 208 23.68 -27.09 6.74
C ALA A 208 23.88 -28.61 6.59
N PRO A 209 22.90 -29.46 6.92
CA PRO A 209 22.96 -30.86 6.54
C PRO A 209 22.76 -30.98 5.02
N ALA A 210 23.68 -31.73 4.42
CA ALA A 210 23.77 -32.02 3.00
C ALA A 210 22.53 -32.76 2.46
N ALA A 211 22.26 -32.53 1.17
CA ALA A 211 21.25 -33.25 0.38
C ALA A 211 21.51 -34.77 0.36
N PRO A 212 20.46 -35.62 0.28
CA PRO A 212 20.59 -36.98 -0.19
C PRO A 212 20.20 -37.12 -1.67
N GLU A 213 21.06 -37.82 -2.42
CA GLU A 213 20.84 -38.37 -3.76
C GLU A 213 19.89 -39.61 -3.75
N PRO A 214 19.40 -40.08 -4.92
CA PRO A 214 18.09 -40.75 -5.06
C PRO A 214 18.16 -42.29 -4.96
N VAL A 215 17.16 -42.92 -4.34
CA VAL A 215 16.93 -44.38 -4.45
C VAL A 215 15.42 -44.72 -4.44
N ALA A 216 15.00 -45.32 -5.55
CA ALA A 216 13.97 -46.34 -5.82
C ALA A 216 12.64 -46.42 -5.03
N ASP A 217 11.57 -46.45 -5.85
CA ASP A 217 10.23 -47.00 -5.64
C ASP A 217 10.20 -48.34 -4.87
N PRO A 218 9.26 -48.49 -3.92
CA PRO A 218 8.18 -49.46 -4.17
C PRO A 218 6.80 -48.98 -3.68
N GLY A 219 5.77 -49.07 -4.53
CA GLY A 219 4.37 -49.11 -4.09
C GLY A 219 3.95 -50.49 -3.52
N PRO A 220 2.67 -50.70 -3.14
CA PRO A 220 1.58 -49.73 -2.93
C PRO A 220 0.84 -49.87 -1.56
N ASP A 221 -0.10 -48.93 -1.32
CA ASP A 221 -1.21 -48.93 -0.33
C ASP A 221 -0.84 -48.64 1.14
N THR A 222 -1.54 -47.86 1.98
CA THR A 222 -2.93 -47.33 2.04
C THR A 222 -2.94 -46.18 3.08
N GLY A 223 -3.72 -45.10 2.90
CA GLY A 223 -4.08 -44.19 4.02
C GLY A 223 -4.33 -42.72 3.64
N PRO A 224 -5.32 -42.03 4.26
CA PRO A 224 -6.07 -40.98 3.58
C PRO A 224 -5.63 -39.58 4.01
N ALA A 225 -4.94 -38.83 3.15
CA ALA A 225 -4.72 -37.38 3.35
C ALA A 225 -4.32 -36.64 2.06
N SER A 226 -5.01 -36.89 0.95
CA SER A 226 -4.86 -36.07 -0.26
C SER A 226 -6.17 -36.05 -1.04
N ALA A 227 -7.03 -35.10 -0.70
CA ALA A 227 -8.19 -34.71 -1.51
C ALA A 227 -8.63 -33.29 -1.13
N ILE A 228 -7.79 -32.28 -1.37
CA ILE A 228 -8.22 -30.87 -1.46
C ILE A 228 -7.38 -30.15 -2.53
N ALA A 229 -7.36 -30.70 -3.74
CA ALA A 229 -6.81 -30.01 -4.92
C ALA A 229 -7.80 -29.90 -6.08
N GLU A 230 -9.02 -30.43 -5.94
CA GLU A 230 -10.08 -30.27 -6.92
C GLU A 230 -11.40 -30.09 -6.18
N MET A 231 -11.73 -28.85 -5.82
CA MET A 231 -13.09 -28.47 -5.42
C MET A 231 -13.47 -27.19 -6.17
N ASP A 232 -14.59 -27.28 -6.86
CA ASP A 232 -15.16 -26.25 -7.71
C ASP A 232 -15.71 -25.09 -6.86
N VAL A 233 -15.57 -23.86 -7.37
CA VAL A 233 -15.90 -22.61 -6.65
C VAL A 233 -17.40 -22.53 -6.35
N ASP A 234 -18.24 -23.19 -7.14
CA ASP A 234 -19.68 -23.21 -6.97
C ASP A 234 -20.14 -24.01 -5.73
N GLU A 235 -19.37 -25.01 -5.29
CA GLU A 235 -19.72 -25.82 -4.10
C GLU A 235 -19.39 -25.09 -2.78
N LEU A 236 -18.46 -24.13 -2.83
CA LEU A 236 -18.12 -23.25 -1.70
C LEU A 236 -19.20 -22.18 -1.45
N ILE A 237 -19.96 -21.80 -2.48
CA ILE A 237 -20.99 -20.76 -2.40
C ILE A 237 -22.28 -21.31 -1.78
N GLU A 238 -22.68 -22.55 -2.09
CA GLU A 238 -23.87 -23.15 -1.48
C GLU A 238 -23.69 -23.42 0.02
N ARG A 239 -22.48 -23.76 0.46
CA ARG A 239 -22.21 -24.06 1.87
C ARG A 239 -22.15 -22.82 2.76
N ALA A 240 -21.99 -21.63 2.18
CA ALA A 240 -21.92 -20.36 2.90
C ALA A 240 -23.29 -19.69 3.10
N LEU A 241 -24.33 -20.11 2.37
CA LEU A 241 -25.66 -19.46 2.39
C LEU A 241 -26.80 -20.34 2.93
N GLY A 242 -26.56 -21.63 3.23
CA GLY A 242 -27.55 -22.57 3.74
C GLY A 242 -27.61 -22.67 5.27
N GLY A 243 -27.89 -21.56 5.97
CA GLY A 243 -27.94 -21.56 7.44
C GLY A 243 -29.10 -20.72 7.99
N GLY A 244 -30.34 -21.17 7.83
CA GLY A 244 -31.46 -20.55 8.54
C GLY A 244 -32.79 -21.26 8.37
N ARG A 245 -33.11 -22.19 9.27
CA ARG A 245 -34.45 -22.41 9.84
C ARG A 245 -34.32 -23.31 11.08
N ILE A 246 -34.42 -22.72 12.26
CA ILE A 246 -35.49 -22.99 13.25
C ILE A 246 -35.86 -21.65 13.87
#